data_AF-A0A961E509-F1
#
_entry.id   AF-A0A961E509-F1
#
_cell.length_a   1.000
_cell.length_b   1.000
_cell.length_c   1.000
_cell.angle_alpha   90.00
_cell.angle_beta   90.00
_cell.angle_gamma   90.00
#
_symmetry.space_group_name_H-M   'P 1'
#
loop_
_entity.id
_entity.type
_entity.pdbx_description
1 polymer ?
#
loop_
_entity_poly.entity_id
_entity_poly.type
_entity_poly.pdbx_seq_one_letter_code
_entity_poly.pdbx_strand_id
1 'polypeptide(L)'
;MIVTTINVNGVRAAVRQRSERNLGLLHWLSNCSSDVVCLQETRADDAQLGEALTPALSGGWHLASAEPHLKGRSGVAILSRTPFEDVRIGLTATEFAQHGRYIEADIRGITVGSVY
;
A
#
# COMPACT_ATOMS: atom_id res chain seq x y z
N MET A 1 -8.08 -1.67 16.32
CA MET A 1 -7.32 -1.57 15.07
C MET A 1 -8.27 -1.14 13.97
N ILE A 2 -8.03 0.01 13.34
CA ILE A 2 -8.78 0.55 12.21
C ILE A 2 -8.02 0.23 10.94
N VAL A 3 -8.65 -0.52 10.04
CA VAL A 3 -8.10 -0.87 8.71
C VAL A 3 -8.88 -0.13 7.64
N THR A 4 -8.18 0.60 6.77
CA THR A 4 -8.75 1.25 5.59
C THR A 4 -8.24 0.59 4.32
N THR A 5 -9.07 0.44 3.30
CA THR A 5 -8.67 -0.05 1.99
C THR A 5 -8.95 0.98 0.90
N ILE A 6 -7.98 1.18 0.00
CA ILE A 6 -8.06 2.17 -1.08
C ILE A 6 -7.46 1.57 -2.35
N ASN A 7 -8.29 1.40 -3.38
CA ASN A 7 -7.77 1.25 -4.73
C ASN A 7 -7.35 2.64 -5.24
N VAL A 8 -6.06 2.84 -5.45
CA VAL A 8 -5.46 4.15 -5.76
C VAL A 8 -5.34 4.42 -7.26
N ASN A 9 -5.57 3.42 -8.13
CA ASN A 9 -5.47 3.56 -9.58
C ASN A 9 -4.17 4.28 -10.04
N GLY A 10 -3.04 3.96 -9.39
CA GLY A 10 -1.74 4.58 -9.56
C GLY A 10 -1.35 5.51 -8.40
N VAL A 11 -0.41 5.05 -7.55
CA VAL A 11 0.00 5.78 -6.33
C VAL A 11 0.56 7.17 -6.62
N ARG A 12 1.38 7.32 -7.67
CA ARG A 12 1.95 8.62 -8.08
C ARG A 12 0.88 9.65 -8.46
N ALA A 13 -0.27 9.20 -8.96
CA ALA A 13 -1.38 10.08 -9.29
C ALA A 13 -2.22 10.42 -8.06
N ALA A 14 -2.38 9.46 -7.14
CA ALA A 14 -3.17 9.58 -5.92
C ALA A 14 -2.54 10.52 -4.89
N VAL A 15 -1.21 10.56 -4.79
CA VAL A 15 -0.51 11.43 -3.82
C VAL A 15 -0.55 12.92 -4.16
N ARG A 16 -0.90 13.28 -5.40
CA ARG A 16 -0.90 14.66 -5.87
C ARG A 16 -2.11 15.42 -5.34
N GLN A 17 -1.88 16.62 -4.81
CA GLN A 17 -2.92 17.62 -4.68
C GLN A 17 -3.42 18.03 -6.08
N ARG A 18 -4.74 17.97 -6.28
CA ARG A 18 -5.40 18.32 -7.56
C ARG A 18 -6.20 19.60 -7.46
N SER A 19 -6.67 19.96 -6.27
CA SER A 19 -7.43 21.18 -6.01
C SER A 19 -7.46 21.46 -4.49
N GLU A 20 -8.07 22.56 -4.09
CA GLU A 20 -8.30 22.90 -2.68
C GLU A 20 -9.15 21.86 -1.92
N ARG A 21 -9.98 21.10 -2.65
CA ARG A 21 -10.84 20.06 -2.06
C ARG A 21 -10.29 18.64 -2.27
N ASN A 22 -9.24 18.50 -3.08
CA ASN A 22 -8.57 17.23 -3.31
C ASN A 22 -7.07 17.41 -3.03
N LEU A 23 -6.72 17.22 -1.76
CA LEU A 23 -5.37 17.42 -1.22
C LEU A 23 -4.46 16.20 -1.42
N GLY A 24 -4.97 15.13 -2.03
CA GLY A 24 -4.21 13.92 -2.32
C GLY A 24 -4.05 12.96 -1.14
N LEU A 25 -3.53 11.77 -1.45
CA LEU A 25 -3.39 10.65 -0.52
C LEU A 25 -2.47 10.97 0.66
N LEU A 26 -1.38 11.71 0.45
CA LEU A 26 -0.44 12.03 1.53
C LEU A 26 -1.07 12.94 2.60
N HIS A 27 -1.84 13.94 2.18
CA HIS A 27 -2.60 14.77 3.12
C HIS A 27 -3.63 13.95 3.90
N TRP A 28 -4.28 12.98 3.24
CA TRP A 28 -5.20 12.09 3.93
C TRP A 28 -4.47 11.18 4.94
N LEU A 29 -3.34 10.57 4.57
CA LEU A 29 -2.53 9.70 5.43
C LEU A 29 -2.02 10.41 6.69
N SER A 30 -1.71 11.71 6.60
CA SER A 30 -1.25 12.49 7.76
C SER A 30 -2.37 12.83 8.75
N ASN A 31 -3.63 12.80 8.31
CA ASN A 31 -4.79 13.21 9.13
C ASN A 31 -5.74 12.06 9.49
N CYS A 32 -5.55 10.87 8.92
CA CYS A 32 -6.45 9.74 9.17
C CYS A 32 -6.14 9.04 10.50
N SER A 33 -7.18 8.48 11.12
CA SER A 33 -7.08 7.65 12.33
C SER A 33 -6.83 6.17 12.03
N SER A 34 -6.45 5.82 10.80
CA SER A 34 -6.20 4.42 10.43
C SER A 34 -4.92 3.92 11.10
N ASP A 35 -4.95 2.67 11.56
CA ASP A 35 -3.77 1.94 12.04
C ASP A 35 -3.06 1.26 10.85
N VAL A 36 -3.84 0.75 9.90
CA VAL A 36 -3.37 0.05 8.70
C VAL A 36 -4.12 0.56 7.47
N VAL A 37 -3.42 0.75 6.36
CA VAL A 37 -3.98 1.15 5.06
C VAL A 37 -3.54 0.18 3.98
N CYS A 38 -4.49 -0.51 3.37
CA CYS A 38 -4.25 -1.37 2.21
C CYS A 38 -4.41 -0.54 0.93
N LEU A 39 -3.42 -0.59 0.05
CA LEU A 39 -3.44 0.07 -1.25
C LEU A 39 -3.53 -0.98 -2.36
N GLN A 40 -4.42 -0.78 -3.32
CA GLN A 40 -4.54 -1.60 -4.53
C GLN A 40 -4.32 -0.78 -5.79
N GLU A 41 -3.91 -1.44 -6.86
CA GLU A 41 -3.53 -0.82 -8.13
C GLU A 41 -2.47 0.28 -7.94
N THR A 42 -1.39 -0.02 -7.22
CA THR A 42 -0.31 0.95 -7.00
C THR A 42 0.37 1.35 -8.32
N ARG A 43 0.43 0.44 -9.30
CA ARG A 43 1.02 0.63 -10.65
C ARG A 43 2.43 1.23 -10.61
N ALA A 44 3.19 0.82 -9.60
CA ALA A 44 4.54 1.30 -9.30
C ALA A 44 5.39 0.12 -8.81
N ASP A 45 6.67 0.12 -9.17
CA ASP A 45 7.68 -0.71 -8.52
C ASP A 45 8.00 -0.18 -7.12
N ASP A 46 8.77 -0.94 -6.33
CA ASP A 46 9.07 -0.58 -4.93
C ASP A 46 9.79 0.77 -4.80
N ALA A 47 10.69 1.09 -5.73
CA ALA A 47 11.40 2.37 -5.72
C ALA A 47 10.46 3.55 -5.95
N GLN A 48 9.59 3.45 -6.97
CA GLN A 48 8.59 4.47 -7.28
C GLN A 48 7.53 4.60 -6.19
N LEU A 49 7.15 3.49 -5.57
CA LEU A 49 6.18 3.46 -4.47
C LEU A 49 6.78 4.13 -3.23
N GLY A 50 8.01 3.78 -2.87
CA GLY A 50 8.76 4.40 -1.78
C GLY A 50 8.92 5.92 -1.98
N GLU A 51 9.34 6.33 -3.18
CA GLU A 51 9.46 7.76 -3.54
C GLU A 51 8.12 8.49 -3.36
N ALA A 52 7.03 7.96 -3.95
CA ALA A 52 5.70 8.58 -3.89
C ALA A 52 5.16 8.69 -2.46
N LEU A 53 5.52 7.75 -1.58
CA LEU A 53 5.04 7.69 -0.19
C LEU A 53 6.03 8.28 0.82
N THR A 54 7.16 8.85 0.39
CA THR A 54 8.24 9.37 1.26
C THR A 54 7.71 10.15 2.48
N PRO A 55 6.79 11.13 2.34
CA PRO A 55 6.33 11.90 3.50
C PRO A 55 5.57 11.05 4.53
N ALA A 56 4.85 10.01 4.10
CA ALA A 56 4.19 9.09 5.01
C ALA A 56 5.22 8.19 5.73
N LEU A 57 6.23 7.69 5.00
CA LEU A 57 7.29 6.86 5.59
C LEU A 57 8.11 7.63 6.62
N SER A 58 8.50 8.87 6.30
CA SER A 58 9.13 9.78 7.28
C SER A 58 8.21 10.14 8.45
N GLY A 59 6.89 10.05 8.25
CA GLY A 59 5.86 10.25 9.28
C GLY A 59 5.58 9.00 10.15
N GLY A 60 6.40 7.96 10.06
CA GLY A 60 6.30 6.76 10.90
C GLY A 60 5.41 5.66 10.35
N TRP A 61 5.00 5.73 9.07
CA TRP A 61 4.36 4.60 8.41
C TRP A 61 5.41 3.58 7.94
N HIS A 62 5.15 2.29 8.17
CA HIS A 62 5.88 1.17 7.61
C HIS A 62 5.20 0.70 6.33
N LEU A 63 5.99 0.30 5.32
CA LEU A 63 5.49 -0.11 4.00
C LEU A 63 5.94 -1.54 3.68
N ALA A 64 4.99 -2.35 3.23
CA ALA A 64 5.23 -3.62 2.57
C ALA A 64 4.48 -3.64 1.23
N SER A 65 5.08 -4.18 0.18
CA SER A 65 4.51 -4.16 -1.17
C SER A 65 4.73 -5.48 -1.91
N ALA A 66 3.76 -5.83 -2.74
CA ALA A 66 3.90 -6.81 -3.79
C ALA A 66 3.85 -6.05 -5.11
N GLU A 67 5.01 -5.83 -5.70
CA GLU A 67 5.12 -5.08 -6.94
C GLU A 67 4.47 -5.82 -8.13
N PRO A 68 4.01 -5.09 -9.15
CA PRO A 68 3.44 -5.72 -10.33
C PRO A 68 4.49 -6.41 -11.20
N HIS A 69 4.19 -7.62 -11.68
CA HIS A 69 5.01 -8.29 -12.69
C HIS A 69 5.12 -7.51 -14.01
N LEU A 70 4.07 -6.76 -14.36
CA LEU A 70 4.01 -5.96 -15.58
C LEU A 70 3.97 -4.48 -15.22
N LYS A 71 4.95 -3.71 -15.71
CA LYS A 71 5.06 -2.27 -15.47
C LYS A 71 3.74 -1.55 -15.78
N GLY A 72 3.28 -0.73 -14.82
CA GLY A 72 2.07 0.09 -14.97
C GLY A 72 0.74 -0.67 -14.85
N ARG A 73 0.74 -1.94 -14.44
CA ARG A 73 -0.46 -2.73 -14.10
C ARG A 73 -0.47 -3.06 -12.61
N SER A 74 -1.62 -3.42 -12.05
CA SER A 74 -1.77 -4.05 -10.72
C SER A 74 -0.92 -3.43 -9.59
N GLY A 75 -0.40 -4.26 -8.68
CA GLY A 75 0.37 -3.87 -7.51
C GLY A 75 -0.50 -3.67 -6.29
N VAL A 76 -0.08 -4.23 -5.17
CA VAL A 76 -0.73 -4.06 -3.86
C VAL A 76 0.30 -3.71 -2.80
N ALA A 77 -0.12 -2.96 -1.78
CA ALA A 77 0.72 -2.59 -0.66
C ALA A 77 -0.07 -2.50 0.64
N ILE A 78 0.64 -2.56 1.75
CA ILE A 78 0.14 -2.32 3.11
C ILE A 78 1.02 -1.25 3.75
N LEU A 79 0.37 -0.20 4.27
CA LEU A 79 0.95 0.77 5.18
C LEU A 79 0.47 0.45 6.60
N SER A 80 1.37 0.49 7.58
CA SER A 80 1.03 0.30 9.00
C SER A 80 1.73 1.32 9.88
N ARG A 81 1.07 1.79 10.94
CA ARG A 81 1.72 2.61 11.99
C ARG A 81 2.60 1.79 12.93
N THR A 82 2.47 0.47 12.91
CA THR A 82 3.27 -0.47 13.69
C THR A 82 4.16 -1.29 12.74
N PRO A 83 5.41 -1.61 13.10
CA PRO A 83 6.24 -2.51 12.30
C PRO A 83 5.55 -3.85 12.04
N PHE A 84 5.81 -4.45 10.88
CA PHE A 84 5.33 -5.79 10.56
C PHE A 84 6.13 -6.84 11.32
N GLU A 85 5.44 -7.85 11.85
CA GLU A 85 6.05 -9.02 12.48
C GLU A 85 6.53 -10.01 11.41
N ASP A 86 5.73 -10.20 10.36
CA ASP A 86 6.07 -10.98 9.17
C ASP A 86 5.31 -10.43 7.94
N VAL A 87 5.83 -10.71 6.74
CA VAL A 87 5.25 -10.27 5.47
C VAL A 87 5.32 -11.41 4.45
N ARG A 88 4.18 -11.73 3.82
CA ARG A 88 4.07 -12.79 2.82
C ARG A 88 3.45 -12.26 1.55
N ILE A 89 4.08 -12.55 0.42
CA ILE A 89 3.70 -12.05 -0.91
C ILE A 89 3.23 -13.21 -1.79
N GLY A 90 2.13 -12.97 -2.51
CA GLY A 90 1.56 -13.93 -3.44
C GLY A 90 0.71 -15.01 -2.76
N LEU A 91 0.00 -15.77 -3.58
CA LEU A 91 -0.74 -16.95 -3.15
C LEU A 91 0.05 -18.19 -3.52
N THR A 92 -0.13 -19.28 -2.77
CA THR A 92 0.45 -20.60 -3.08
C THR A 92 -0.03 -21.17 -4.43
N ALA A 93 -1.15 -20.67 -4.96
CA ALA A 93 -1.59 -20.95 -6.31
C ALA A 93 -0.62 -20.32 -7.34
N THR A 94 0.06 -21.17 -8.10
CA THR A 94 1.10 -20.79 -9.08
C THR A 94 0.64 -19.77 -10.11
N GLU A 95 -0.65 -19.78 -10.47
CA GLU A 95 -1.24 -18.83 -11.43
C GLU A 95 -1.31 -17.38 -10.91
N PHE A 96 -1.16 -17.14 -9.60
CA PHE A 96 -1.22 -15.79 -9.00
C PHE A 96 0.03 -15.40 -8.22
N ALA A 97 0.94 -16.35 -8.00
CA ALA A 97 2.13 -16.19 -7.15
C ALA A 97 2.98 -14.96 -7.51
N GLN A 98 3.03 -14.59 -8.79
CA GLN A 98 3.87 -13.49 -9.27
C GLN A 98 3.09 -12.24 -9.69
N HIS A 99 1.77 -12.20 -9.56
CA HIS A 99 0.96 -11.15 -10.21
C HIS A 99 0.93 -9.80 -9.47
N GLY A 100 1.55 -9.69 -8.29
CA GLY A 100 1.48 -8.47 -7.48
C GLY A 100 0.05 -8.11 -7.08
N ARG A 101 -0.77 -9.14 -6.82
CA ARG A 101 -2.21 -9.02 -6.53
C ARG A 101 -2.57 -9.35 -5.09
N TYR A 102 -1.62 -9.88 -4.32
CA TYR A 102 -1.83 -10.27 -2.95
C TYR A 102 -0.57 -10.04 -2.12
N ILE A 103 -0.78 -9.47 -0.94
CA ILE A 103 0.19 -9.39 0.14
C ILE A 103 -0.55 -9.49 1.46
N GLU A 104 0.06 -10.13 2.45
CA GLU A 104 -0.38 -10.09 3.83
C GLU A 104 0.77 -9.76 4.77
N ALA A 105 0.44 -9.15 5.91
CA ALA A 105 1.38 -8.82 6.95
C ALA A 105 0.79 -9.06 8.34
N ASP A 106 1.63 -9.55 9.25
CA ASP A 106 1.29 -9.74 10.66
C ASP A 106 1.56 -8.46 11.44
N ILE A 107 0.55 -7.96 12.15
CA ILE A 107 0.56 -6.67 12.84
C ILE A 107 -0.13 -6.86 14.19
N ARG A 108 0.64 -6.86 15.28
CA ARG A 108 0.15 -7.00 16.66
C ARG A 108 -0.67 -8.29 16.85
N GLY A 109 -0.18 -9.40 16.31
CA GLY A 109 -0.85 -10.70 16.36
C GLY A 109 -2.11 -10.83 15.48
N ILE A 110 -2.33 -9.91 14.53
CA ILE A 110 -3.40 -10.00 13.53
C ILE A 110 -2.80 -9.96 12.13
N THR A 111 -3.20 -10.88 11.26
CA THR A 111 -2.84 -10.85 9.83
C THR A 111 -3.79 -9.95 9.06
N VAL A 112 -3.25 -8.99 8.30
CA VAL A 112 -4.00 -8.13 7.39
C VAL A 112 -3.55 -8.39 5.96
N GLY A 113 -4.49 -8.67 5.07
CA GLY A 113 -4.25 -8.89 3.64
C GLY A 113 -4.75 -7.74 2.76
N SER A 114 -4.00 -7.39 1.73
CA SER A 114 -4.43 -6.51 0.62
C SER A 114 -4.51 -7.31 -0.66
N VAL A 115 -5.65 -7.25 -1.36
CA VAL A 115 -5.95 -8.08 -2.53
C VAL A 115 -6.57 -7.27 -3.68
N TYR A 116 -6.21 -7.60 -4.93
CA TYR A 116 -6.75 -7.01 -6.17
C TYR A 116 -7.01 -8.02 -7.30
#